data_AF-A0A0F4NF33-F1
#
_entry.id   AF-A0A0F4NF33-F1
#
_cell.length_a   1.000
_cell.length_b   1.000
_cell.length_c   1.000
_cell.angle_alpha   90.00
_cell.angle_beta   90.00
_cell.angle_gamma   90.00
#
_symmetry.space_group_name_H-M   'P 1'
#
loop_
_entity.id
_entity.type
_entity.pdbx_description
1 polymer ?
#
loop_
_entity_poly.entity_id
_entity_poly.type
_entity_poly.pdbx_seq_one_letter_code
_entity_poly.pdbx_strand_id
1 'polypeptide(L)'
;MESVFIVVAILVIFFVVIQKRYLKQDELKDSAYKKKGPVLNAQETAFYNALISAVGQHGVVMCKVNLSNVILPLATDKKQWFVANNRIAKSYYDFVVCDPRTMEVRVAIELDNGKELDKGKVDRQKLLIHVSKSAGIPLIGANIKYSYQVGRLRRLLAAHIDLIEPDKEVRFCKRCGSPMVIKVASQGEHKGRRFFTCSRQPHCTYTENYNVVFEEDEQS
;
A
#
# COMPACT_ATOMS: atom_id res chain seq x y z
N MET A 1 50.37 13.74 -53.59
CA MET A 1 48.96 14.19 -53.62
C MET A 1 48.00 13.09 -53.17
N GLU A 2 48.17 11.84 -53.63
CA GLU A 2 47.30 10.71 -53.27
C GLU A 2 47.18 10.42 -51.77
N SER A 3 48.28 10.47 -51.02
CA SER A 3 48.27 10.25 -49.57
C SER A 3 47.46 11.30 -48.78
N VAL A 4 47.42 12.54 -49.28
CA VAL A 4 46.65 13.63 -48.67
C VAL A 4 45.14 13.39 -48.86
N PHE A 5 44.72 12.92 -50.04
CA PHE A 5 43.32 12.58 -50.31
C PHE A 5 42.82 11.46 -49.41
N ILE A 6 43.64 10.43 -49.15
CA ILE A 6 43.27 9.30 -48.28
C ILE A 6 43.04 9.77 -46.84
N VAL A 7 43.92 10.61 -46.30
CA VAL A 7 43.80 11.12 -44.93
C VAL A 7 42.54 11.97 -44.77
N VAL A 8 42.24 12.82 -45.75
CA VAL A 8 41.02 13.65 -45.73
C VAL A 8 39.76 12.77 -45.79
N ALA A 9 39.75 11.74 -46.63
CA ALA A 9 38.62 10.82 -46.73
C ALA A 9 38.36 10.08 -45.39
N ILE A 10 39.42 9.65 -44.71
CA ILE A 10 39.31 8.99 -43.40
C ILE A 10 38.76 9.95 -42.35
N LEU A 11 39.24 11.20 -42.31
CA LEU A 11 38.75 12.21 -41.37
C LEU A 11 37.27 12.56 -41.60
N VAL A 12 36.83 12.63 -42.87
CA VAL A 12 35.42 12.83 -43.21
C VAL A 12 34.57 11.64 -42.76
N ILE A 13 35.00 10.41 -43.03
CA ILE A 13 34.29 9.20 -42.57
C ILE A 13 34.23 9.17 -41.05
N PHE A 14 35.34 9.46 -40.37
CA PHE A 14 35.41 9.49 -38.92
C PHE A 14 34.49 10.57 -38.32
N PHE A 15 34.48 11.76 -38.91
CA PHE A 15 33.59 12.85 -38.53
C PHE A 15 32.11 12.47 -38.71
N VAL A 16 31.74 11.87 -39.84
CA VAL A 16 30.37 11.39 -40.11
C VAL A 16 29.96 10.27 -39.15
N VAL A 17 30.89 9.37 -38.79
CA VAL A 17 30.64 8.30 -37.81
C VAL A 17 30.44 8.86 -36.41
N ILE A 18 31.28 9.83 -36.00
CA ILE A 18 31.13 10.52 -34.71
C ILE A 18 29.79 11.27 -34.68
N GLN A 19 29.45 12.01 -35.73
CA GLN A 19 28.16 12.69 -35.80
C GLN A 19 27.01 11.66 -35.68
N LYS A 20 27.01 10.57 -36.45
CA LYS A 20 25.94 9.57 -36.35
C LYS A 20 25.87 8.84 -34.99
N ARG A 21 26.99 8.72 -34.27
CA ARG A 21 27.03 8.07 -32.94
C ARG A 21 26.70 9.01 -31.78
N TYR A 22 27.07 10.28 -31.86
CA TYR A 22 26.92 11.25 -30.77
C TYR A 22 25.80 12.27 -30.99
N LEU A 23 25.42 12.58 -32.24
CA LEU A 23 24.26 13.43 -32.58
C LEU A 23 22.97 12.62 -32.80
N LYS A 24 22.98 11.29 -32.60
CA LYS A 24 21.74 10.59 -32.23
C LYS A 24 21.37 11.02 -30.80
N GLN A 25 20.88 12.25 -30.69
CA GLN A 25 19.96 12.62 -29.63
C GLN A 25 18.88 11.54 -29.58
N ASP A 26 18.49 11.16 -28.36
CA ASP A 26 17.35 10.29 -28.10
C ASP A 26 16.10 10.86 -28.79
N GLU A 27 15.90 10.53 -30.07
CA GLU A 27 14.58 10.61 -30.67
C GLU A 27 13.72 9.70 -29.81
N LEU A 28 12.76 10.31 -29.11
CA LEU A 28 11.67 9.59 -28.49
C LEU A 28 11.19 8.59 -29.55
N LYS A 29 11.23 7.29 -29.22
CA LYS A 29 10.70 6.26 -30.10
C LYS A 29 9.19 6.51 -30.19
N ASP A 30 8.80 7.36 -31.13
CA ASP A 30 7.47 7.92 -31.25
C ASP A 30 6.49 6.79 -31.53
N SER A 31 5.90 6.30 -30.45
CA SER A 31 4.77 5.40 -30.49
C SER A 31 3.53 6.25 -30.28
N ALA A 32 2.49 6.06 -31.09
CA ALA A 32 1.22 6.72 -30.84
C ALA A 32 0.56 6.07 -29.61
N TYR A 33 0.15 6.89 -28.63
CA TYR A 33 -0.53 6.45 -27.42
C TYR A 33 -2.00 6.91 -27.43
N LYS A 34 -2.88 6.12 -26.81
CA LYS A 34 -4.28 6.50 -26.58
C LYS A 34 -4.67 6.29 -25.12
N LYS A 35 -5.66 7.06 -24.65
CA LYS A 35 -6.25 6.87 -23.32
C LYS A 35 -6.89 5.47 -23.24
N LYS A 36 -6.55 4.70 -22.19
CA LYS A 36 -7.09 3.35 -21.97
C LYS A 36 -8.53 3.35 -21.44
N GLY A 37 -8.94 4.41 -20.74
CA GLY A 37 -10.25 4.52 -20.09
C GLY A 37 -10.13 5.03 -18.65
N PRO A 38 -11.09 4.69 -17.76
CA PRO A 38 -10.95 4.94 -16.33
C PRO A 38 -9.83 4.09 -15.72
N VAL A 39 -9.25 4.58 -14.62
CA VAL A 39 -8.17 3.86 -13.90
C VAL A 39 -8.70 2.61 -13.21
N LEU A 40 -9.93 2.68 -12.68
CA LEU A 40 -10.63 1.59 -12.00
C LEU A 40 -11.82 1.12 -12.84
N ASN A 41 -12.06 -0.19 -12.85
CA ASN A 41 -13.29 -0.77 -13.39
C ASN A 41 -14.48 -0.57 -12.40
N ALA A 42 -15.69 -0.97 -12.80
CA ALA A 42 -16.89 -0.76 -11.98
C ALA A 42 -16.83 -1.44 -10.60
N GLN A 43 -16.27 -2.65 -10.53
CA GLN A 43 -16.12 -3.40 -9.28
C GLN A 43 -15.07 -2.76 -8.37
N GLU A 44 -13.93 -2.38 -8.94
CA GLU A 44 -12.87 -1.66 -8.23
C GLU A 44 -13.35 -0.29 -7.73
N THR A 45 -14.18 0.40 -8.51
CA THR A 45 -14.77 1.70 -8.12
C THR A 45 -15.74 1.54 -6.95
N ALA A 46 -16.61 0.52 -6.98
CA ALA A 46 -17.50 0.23 -5.87
C ALA A 46 -16.72 -0.10 -4.59
N PHE A 47 -15.67 -0.91 -4.71
CA PHE A 47 -14.79 -1.23 -3.59
C PHE A 47 -14.02 -0.01 -3.07
N TYR A 48 -13.50 0.85 -3.96
CA TYR A 48 -12.84 2.09 -3.60
C TYR A 48 -13.76 3.00 -2.77
N ASN A 49 -15.01 3.18 -3.20
CA ASN A 49 -15.99 3.99 -2.46
C ASN A 49 -16.29 3.39 -1.07
N ALA A 50 -16.36 2.06 -0.97
CA ALA A 50 -16.53 1.37 0.30
C ALA A 50 -15.31 1.57 1.22
N LEU A 51 -14.08 1.53 0.67
CA LEU A 51 -12.87 1.85 1.42
C LEU A 51 -12.89 3.30 1.93
N ILE A 52 -13.21 4.27 1.08
CA ILE A 52 -13.31 5.69 1.46
C ILE A 52 -14.30 5.86 2.62
N SER A 53 -15.47 5.22 2.56
CA SER A 53 -16.46 5.24 3.63
C SER A 53 -15.99 4.52 4.91
N ALA A 54 -15.20 3.46 4.77
CA ALA A 54 -14.65 2.72 5.90
C ALA A 54 -13.56 3.52 6.64
N VAL A 55 -12.66 4.18 5.92
CA VAL A 55 -11.54 4.95 6.50
C VAL A 55 -11.96 6.32 7.03
N GLY A 56 -12.97 6.95 6.43
CA GLY A 56 -13.39 8.30 6.80
C GLY A 56 -12.25 9.32 6.69
N GLN A 57 -12.05 10.13 7.73
CA GLN A 57 -10.97 11.13 7.79
C GLN A 57 -9.65 10.57 8.36
N HIS A 58 -9.62 9.28 8.70
CA HIS A 58 -8.49 8.66 9.39
C HIS A 58 -7.51 7.97 8.45
N GLY A 59 -7.75 8.03 7.14
CA GLY A 59 -6.88 7.43 6.15
C GLY A 59 -7.10 8.00 4.76
N VAL A 60 -6.05 8.00 3.95
CA VAL A 60 -6.11 8.36 2.53
C VAL A 60 -6.01 7.08 1.70
N VAL A 61 -7.02 6.81 0.87
CA VAL A 61 -7.03 5.65 -0.02
C VAL A 61 -6.40 6.02 -1.35
N MET A 62 -5.32 5.33 -1.73
CA MET A 62 -4.72 5.42 -3.05
C MET A 62 -4.96 4.11 -3.81
N CYS A 63 -5.12 4.17 -5.13
CA CYS A 63 -5.38 3.01 -5.96
C CYS A 63 -4.24 2.75 -6.96
N LYS A 64 -4.04 1.48 -7.33
CA LYS A 64 -3.04 1.02 -8.32
C LYS A 64 -1.62 1.53 -8.02
N VAL A 65 -1.24 1.51 -6.74
CA VAL A 65 0.06 2.03 -6.29
C VAL A 65 1.15 1.01 -6.62
N ASN A 66 2.10 1.40 -7.46
CA ASN A 66 3.22 0.53 -7.83
C ASN A 66 4.02 0.09 -6.60
N LEU A 67 4.40 -1.19 -6.53
CA LEU A 67 5.18 -1.70 -5.40
C LEU A 67 6.51 -0.96 -5.25
N SER A 68 7.18 -0.55 -6.34
CA SER A 68 8.45 0.18 -6.27
C SER A 68 8.31 1.58 -5.66
N ASN A 69 7.09 2.12 -5.55
CA ASN A 69 6.83 3.39 -4.87
C ASN A 69 6.59 3.23 -3.37
N VAL A 70 6.48 1.98 -2.90
CA VAL A 70 6.16 1.66 -1.50
C VAL A 70 7.27 0.83 -0.85
N ILE A 71 7.95 -0.01 -1.62
CA ILE A 71 8.94 -0.97 -1.15
C ILE A 71 10.29 -0.68 -1.80
N LEU A 72 11.33 -0.65 -0.97
CA LEU A 72 12.71 -0.52 -1.40
C LEU A 72 13.47 -1.84 -1.16
N PRO A 73 14.19 -2.39 -2.17
CA PRO A 73 15.08 -3.51 -1.93
C PRO A 73 16.20 -3.17 -0.96
N LEU A 74 16.47 -4.06 0.01
CA LEU A 74 17.57 -3.90 0.97
C LEU A 74 18.95 -4.23 0.38
N ALA A 75 19.01 -4.78 -0.84
CA ALA A 75 20.26 -5.14 -1.48
C ALA A 75 21.14 -3.91 -1.72
N THR A 76 22.38 -3.95 -1.23
CA THR A 76 23.36 -2.87 -1.41
C THR A 76 24.15 -2.99 -2.71
N ASP A 77 24.31 -4.21 -3.23
CA ASP A 77 24.91 -4.44 -4.54
C ASP A 77 23.99 -3.95 -5.67
N LYS A 78 24.55 -3.17 -6.61
CA LYS A 78 23.79 -2.53 -7.69
C LYS A 78 23.08 -3.55 -8.58
N LYS A 79 23.71 -4.69 -8.88
CA LYS A 79 23.13 -5.71 -9.77
C LYS A 79 21.98 -6.42 -9.07
N GLN A 80 22.18 -6.84 -7.82
CA GLN A 80 21.12 -7.46 -7.01
C GLN A 80 19.96 -6.50 -6.75
N TRP A 81 20.25 -5.24 -6.43
CA TRP A 81 19.24 -4.19 -6.27
C TRP A 81 18.41 -4.03 -7.54
N PHE A 82 19.04 -3.94 -8.71
CA PHE A 82 18.33 -3.81 -9.98
C PHE A 82 17.42 -5.01 -10.28
N VAL A 83 17.90 -6.23 -10.01
CA VAL A 83 17.09 -7.44 -10.16
C VAL A 83 15.89 -7.43 -9.21
N ALA A 84 16.09 -7.07 -7.94
CA ALA A 84 15.01 -7.00 -6.96
C ALA A 84 14.00 -5.89 -7.30
N ASN A 85 14.48 -4.70 -7.69
CA ASN A 85 13.63 -3.58 -8.06
C ASN A 85 12.77 -3.89 -9.29
N ASN A 86 13.35 -4.54 -10.33
CA ASN A 86 12.59 -4.92 -11.52
C ASN A 86 11.50 -5.96 -11.26
N ARG A 87 11.66 -6.81 -10.23
CA ARG A 87 10.62 -7.76 -9.82
C ARG A 87 9.38 -7.03 -9.30
N ILE A 88 9.57 -5.99 -8.51
CA ILE A 88 8.47 -5.24 -7.90
C ILE A 88 7.91 -4.15 -8.82
N ALA A 89 8.73 -3.51 -9.66
CA ALA A 89 8.33 -2.40 -10.53
C ALA A 89 7.22 -2.72 -11.55
N LYS A 90 7.00 -4.01 -11.83
CA LYS A 90 5.95 -4.48 -12.75
C LYS A 90 4.63 -4.82 -12.06
N SER A 91 4.56 -4.65 -10.75
CA SER A 91 3.41 -4.98 -9.92
C SER A 91 2.95 -3.76 -9.14
N TYR A 92 1.67 -3.76 -8.76
CA TYR A 92 1.08 -2.73 -7.91
C TYR A 92 0.25 -3.39 -6.81
N TYR A 93 -0.05 -2.62 -5.76
CA TYR A 93 -1.16 -2.90 -4.87
C TYR A 93 -2.45 -2.35 -5.49
N ASP A 94 -3.56 -3.08 -5.40
CA ASP A 94 -4.84 -2.56 -5.86
C ASP A 94 -5.22 -1.29 -5.10
N PHE A 95 -5.06 -1.32 -3.77
CA PHE A 95 -5.22 -0.16 -2.91
C PHE A 95 -4.17 -0.13 -1.81
N VAL A 96 -3.85 1.07 -1.34
CA VAL A 96 -3.16 1.29 -0.06
C VAL A 96 -3.93 2.33 0.73
N VAL A 97 -3.91 2.19 2.05
CA VAL A 97 -4.39 3.23 2.95
C VAL A 97 -3.18 3.86 3.64
N CYS A 98 -3.07 5.17 3.48
CA CYS A 98 -2.00 5.97 4.06
C CYS A 98 -2.49 6.75 5.28
N ASP A 99 -1.55 7.08 6.17
CA ASP A 99 -1.79 8.09 7.21
C ASP A 99 -2.05 9.46 6.54
N PRO A 100 -3.12 10.18 6.91
CA PRO A 100 -3.49 11.43 6.25
C PRO A 100 -2.51 12.59 6.49
N ARG A 101 -1.64 12.48 7.50
CA ARG A 101 -0.68 13.52 7.88
C ARG A 101 0.69 13.29 7.26
N THR A 102 1.13 12.03 7.20
CA THR A 102 2.49 11.68 6.72
C THR A 102 2.50 11.05 5.33
N MET A 103 1.35 10.63 4.82
CA MET A 103 1.21 9.82 3.59
C MET A 103 1.93 8.47 3.64
N GLU A 104 2.37 8.04 4.83
CA GLU A 104 2.99 6.73 5.04
C GLU A 104 1.97 5.61 4.86
N VAL A 105 2.35 4.55 4.14
CA VAL A 105 1.47 3.39 3.92
C VAL A 105 1.28 2.61 5.21
N ARG A 106 0.03 2.52 5.67
CA ARG A 106 -0.35 1.81 6.90
C ARG A 106 -0.81 0.39 6.62
N VAL A 107 -1.47 0.17 5.48
CA VAL A 107 -1.96 -1.15 5.04
C VAL A 107 -2.16 -1.17 3.54
N ALA A 108 -1.80 -2.28 2.92
CA ALA A 108 -2.09 -2.58 1.53
C ALA A 108 -3.29 -3.53 1.41
N ILE A 109 -4.07 -3.39 0.34
CA ILE A 109 -5.23 -4.23 0.05
C ILE A 109 -5.15 -4.75 -1.38
N GLU A 110 -5.37 -6.05 -1.53
CA GLU A 110 -5.52 -6.74 -2.82
C GLU A 110 -6.97 -7.17 -2.99
N LEU A 111 -7.57 -6.82 -4.13
CA LEU A 111 -8.96 -7.11 -4.41
C LEU A 111 -9.06 -8.42 -5.19
N ASP A 112 -9.62 -9.44 -4.55
CA ASP A 112 -9.91 -10.72 -5.16
C ASP A 112 -11.36 -10.76 -5.70
N ASN A 113 -11.48 -11.08 -6.98
CA ASN A 113 -12.75 -11.28 -7.66
C ASN A 113 -13.26 -12.73 -7.57
N GLY A 114 -12.55 -13.60 -6.85
CA GLY A 114 -12.91 -15.01 -6.60
C GLY A 114 -12.77 -15.91 -7.82
N LYS A 115 -12.17 -15.43 -8.91
CA LYS A 115 -11.93 -16.23 -10.11
C LYS A 115 -10.67 -17.07 -9.93
N GLU A 116 -10.65 -18.22 -10.61
CA GLU A 116 -9.47 -19.07 -10.62
C GLU A 116 -8.23 -18.32 -11.13
N LEU A 117 -7.12 -18.55 -10.45
CA LEU A 117 -5.86 -17.89 -10.72
C LEU A 117 -5.03 -18.75 -11.68
N ASP A 118 -4.67 -18.16 -12.81
CA ASP A 118 -3.61 -18.73 -13.65
C ASP A 118 -2.24 -18.64 -12.94
N LYS A 119 -1.26 -19.37 -13.48
CA LYS A 119 0.10 -19.42 -12.92
C LYS A 119 0.71 -18.03 -12.70
N GLY A 120 0.48 -17.09 -13.62
CA GLY A 120 1.03 -15.73 -13.52
C GLY A 120 0.42 -14.95 -12.35
N LYS A 121 -0.89 -15.07 -12.14
CA LYS A 121 -1.57 -14.45 -10.99
C LYS A 121 -1.13 -15.06 -9.66
N VAL A 122 -0.96 -16.38 -9.62
CA VAL A 122 -0.44 -17.08 -8.43
C VAL A 122 0.96 -16.58 -8.07
N ASP A 123 1.86 -16.48 -9.05
CA ASP A 123 3.22 -16.01 -8.83
C ASP A 123 3.25 -14.54 -8.38
N ARG A 124 2.36 -13.69 -8.93
CA ARG A 124 2.18 -12.32 -8.46
C ARG A 124 1.69 -12.27 -7.01
N GLN A 125 0.73 -13.12 -6.64
CA GLN A 125 0.22 -13.15 -5.26
C GLN A 125 1.29 -13.58 -4.27
N LYS A 126 2.10 -14.59 -4.62
CA LYS A 126 3.28 -15.00 -3.82
C LYS A 126 4.28 -13.86 -3.67
N LEU A 127 4.56 -13.13 -4.76
CA LEU A 127 5.43 -11.95 -4.72
C LEU A 127 4.90 -10.93 -3.73
N LEU A 128 3.63 -10.53 -3.84
CA LEU A 128 2.99 -9.55 -2.96
C LEU A 128 3.10 -9.94 -1.48
N ILE A 129 2.75 -11.18 -1.15
CA ILE A 129 2.82 -11.68 0.23
C ILE A 129 4.26 -11.60 0.75
N HIS A 130 5.22 -12.08 -0.05
CA HIS A 130 6.62 -12.10 0.32
C HIS A 130 7.19 -10.69 0.56
N VAL A 131 6.97 -9.76 -0.38
CA VAL A 131 7.54 -8.40 -0.28
C VAL A 131 6.84 -7.58 0.80
N SER A 132 5.53 -7.72 0.98
CA SER A 132 4.79 -7.01 2.03
C SER A 132 5.25 -7.47 3.41
N LYS A 133 5.39 -8.79 3.61
CA LYS A 133 5.91 -9.37 4.84
C LYS A 133 7.33 -8.91 5.13
N SER A 134 8.21 -8.88 4.12
CA SER A 134 9.59 -8.43 4.25
C SER A 134 9.69 -6.94 4.59
N ALA A 135 8.83 -6.12 3.99
CA ALA A 135 8.77 -4.67 4.20
C ALA A 135 8.00 -4.26 5.48
N GLY A 136 7.39 -5.20 6.20
CA GLY A 136 6.59 -4.90 7.40
C GLY A 136 5.25 -4.23 7.09
N ILE A 137 4.74 -4.36 5.85
CA ILE A 137 3.48 -3.76 5.42
C ILE A 137 2.34 -4.78 5.59
N PRO A 138 1.31 -4.48 6.40
CA PRO A 138 0.12 -5.32 6.48
C PRO A 138 -0.55 -5.45 5.12
N LEU A 139 -0.89 -6.68 4.73
CA LEU A 139 -1.56 -6.98 3.46
C LEU A 139 -2.90 -7.65 3.73
N ILE A 140 -3.99 -7.02 3.31
CA ILE A 140 -5.34 -7.55 3.42
C ILE A 140 -5.77 -8.09 2.05
N GLY A 141 -6.08 -9.39 1.98
CA GLY A 141 -6.83 -9.95 0.86
C GLY A 141 -8.32 -9.65 1.06
N ALA A 142 -8.91 -8.86 0.17
CA ALA A 142 -10.31 -8.48 0.25
C ALA A 142 -11.11 -9.13 -0.88
N ASN A 143 -12.22 -9.79 -0.53
CA ASN A 143 -13.15 -10.27 -1.55
C ASN A 143 -14.04 -9.11 -2.02
N ILE A 144 -14.43 -9.11 -3.29
CA ILE A 144 -15.35 -8.10 -3.85
C ILE A 144 -16.63 -7.92 -3.04
N LYS A 145 -17.13 -8.96 -2.37
CA LYS A 145 -18.32 -8.89 -1.48
C LYS A 145 -18.15 -7.88 -0.34
N TYR A 146 -16.92 -7.55 0.06
CA TYR A 146 -16.67 -6.58 1.13
C TYR A 146 -17.02 -5.15 0.71
N SER A 147 -17.16 -4.87 -0.60
CA SER A 147 -17.68 -3.58 -1.08
C SER A 147 -19.07 -3.24 -0.53
N TYR A 148 -19.87 -4.27 -0.18
CA TYR A 148 -21.19 -4.11 0.42
C TYR A 148 -21.17 -4.20 1.96
N GLN A 149 -19.99 -4.40 2.57
CA GLN A 149 -19.82 -4.64 4.01
C GLN A 149 -18.86 -3.62 4.62
N VAL A 150 -19.20 -2.34 4.54
CA VAL A 150 -18.34 -1.22 5.02
C VAL A 150 -17.94 -1.41 6.48
N GLY A 151 -18.84 -1.87 7.35
CA GLY A 151 -18.53 -2.16 8.76
C GLY A 151 -17.43 -3.21 8.94
N ARG A 152 -17.41 -4.24 8.08
CA ARG A 152 -16.35 -5.25 8.07
C ARG A 152 -15.01 -4.65 7.62
N LEU A 153 -15.01 -3.84 6.54
CA LEU A 153 -13.81 -3.14 6.09
C LEU A 153 -13.25 -2.25 7.20
N ARG A 154 -14.11 -1.49 7.89
CA ARG A 154 -13.72 -0.65 9.03
C ARG A 154 -13.06 -1.47 10.14
N ARG A 155 -13.61 -2.62 10.52
CA ARG A 155 -13.02 -3.53 11.52
C ARG A 155 -11.64 -4.05 11.10
N LEU A 156 -11.49 -4.45 9.83
CA LEU A 156 -10.21 -4.92 9.30
C LEU A 156 -9.15 -3.81 9.27
N LEU A 157 -9.56 -2.58 8.93
CA LEU A 157 -8.68 -1.44 8.81
C LEU A 157 -8.30 -0.84 10.17
N ALA A 158 -9.17 -0.94 11.19
CA ALA A 158 -8.96 -0.35 12.52
C ALA A 158 -7.70 -0.81 13.24
N ALA A 159 -7.20 -2.01 12.92
CA ALA A 159 -5.94 -2.51 13.46
C ALA A 159 -4.69 -1.83 12.87
N HIS A 160 -4.83 -1.06 11.79
CA HIS A 160 -3.71 -0.58 10.97
C HIS A 160 -3.73 0.93 10.77
N ILE A 161 -4.90 1.50 10.51
CA ILE A 161 -5.15 2.92 10.56
C ILE A 161 -5.66 3.24 11.94
N ASP A 162 -4.99 4.13 12.67
CA ASP A 162 -5.40 4.56 14.01
C ASP A 162 -6.77 5.25 13.93
N LEU A 163 -7.84 4.46 13.78
CA LEU A 163 -9.22 4.87 13.51
C LEU A 163 -9.89 5.53 14.72
N ILE A 164 -9.13 5.75 15.77
CA ILE A 164 -9.56 6.38 17.01
C ILE A 164 -8.43 7.33 17.36
N GLU A 165 -8.72 8.63 17.35
CA GLU A 165 -7.87 9.60 18.02
C GLU A 165 -8.00 9.33 19.53
N PRO A 166 -7.01 8.68 20.16
CA PRO A 166 -7.10 8.26 21.57
C PRO A 166 -7.40 9.45 22.49
N ASP A 167 -7.01 10.65 22.07
CA ASP A 167 -7.13 11.88 22.84
C ASP A 167 -8.53 12.52 22.76
N LYS A 168 -9.41 12.06 21.85
CA LYS A 168 -10.74 12.64 21.66
C LYS A 168 -11.90 11.77 22.16
N GLU A 169 -11.68 10.47 22.40
CA GLU A 169 -12.76 9.58 22.85
C GLU A 169 -12.77 9.42 24.38
N VAL A 170 -13.61 10.22 25.05
CA VAL A 170 -13.86 10.06 26.49
C VAL A 170 -14.87 8.94 26.70
N ARG A 171 -14.40 7.76 27.14
CA ARG A 171 -15.26 6.65 27.55
C ARG A 171 -15.45 6.61 29.06
N PHE A 172 -16.64 6.20 29.48
CA PHE A 172 -16.94 5.96 30.89
C PHE A 172 -17.01 4.45 31.17
N CYS A 173 -16.47 4.06 32.31
CA CYS A 173 -16.42 2.67 32.76
C CYS A 173 -17.84 2.13 32.98
N LYS A 174 -18.20 1.04 32.27
CA LYS A 174 -19.52 0.39 32.39
C LYS A 174 -19.81 -0.18 33.80
N ARG A 175 -18.81 -0.33 34.66
CA ARG A 175 -18.98 -0.79 36.05
C ARG A 175 -19.16 0.32 37.09
N CYS A 176 -18.54 1.48 36.92
CA CYS A 176 -18.50 2.49 37.98
C CYS A 176 -18.63 3.94 37.49
N GLY A 177 -18.86 4.15 36.20
CA GLY A 177 -19.07 5.47 35.60
C GLY A 177 -17.84 6.39 35.57
N SER A 178 -16.69 5.96 36.09
CA SER A 178 -15.46 6.76 36.05
C SER A 178 -14.86 6.81 34.64
N PRO A 179 -14.16 7.89 34.25
CA PRO A 179 -13.54 7.98 32.94
C PRO A 179 -12.51 6.86 32.76
N MET A 180 -12.41 6.32 31.56
CA MET A 180 -11.43 5.31 31.18
C MET A 180 -10.19 5.97 30.57
N VAL A 181 -9.03 5.36 30.81
CA VAL A 181 -7.74 5.77 30.29
C VAL A 181 -7.19 4.69 29.36
N ILE A 182 -6.47 5.08 28.34
CA ILE A 182 -5.88 4.14 27.38
C ILE A 182 -4.52 3.69 27.89
N LYS A 183 -4.28 2.37 27.87
CA LYS A 183 -2.96 1.78 28.13
C LYS A 183 -2.53 0.93 26.95
N VAL A 184 -1.22 0.83 26.76
CA VAL A 184 -0.59 -0.06 25.77
C VAL A 184 -0.06 -1.28 26.50
N ALA A 185 -0.38 -2.48 26.01
CA ALA A 185 0.18 -3.70 26.55
C ALA A 185 1.70 -3.74 26.27
N SER A 186 2.49 -3.79 27.34
CA SER A 186 3.96 -3.81 27.26
C SER A 186 4.54 -5.21 27.12
N GLN A 187 3.76 -6.25 27.43
CA GLN A 187 4.19 -7.66 27.50
C GLN A 187 3.10 -8.62 26.98
N GLY A 188 3.51 -9.84 26.63
CA GLY A 188 2.62 -10.92 26.15
C GLY A 188 2.33 -10.90 24.64
N GLU A 189 1.45 -11.81 24.19
CA GLU A 189 1.00 -11.97 22.80
C GLU A 189 0.29 -10.71 22.24
N HIS A 190 -0.14 -9.83 23.13
CA HIS A 190 -0.82 -8.58 22.79
C HIS A 190 0.08 -7.34 22.91
N LYS A 191 1.40 -7.52 23.01
CA LYS A 191 2.36 -6.41 23.10
C LYS A 191 2.14 -5.40 21.96
N GLY A 192 2.03 -4.12 22.32
CA GLY A 192 1.76 -3.01 21.41
C GLY A 192 0.27 -2.72 21.17
N ARG A 193 -0.66 -3.58 21.62
CA ARG A 193 -2.10 -3.30 21.50
C ARG A 193 -2.55 -2.29 22.57
N ARG A 194 -3.46 -1.39 22.18
CA ARG A 194 -4.14 -0.44 23.08
C ARG A 194 -5.38 -1.09 23.69
N PHE A 195 -5.71 -0.71 24.93
CA PHE A 195 -6.97 -1.06 25.58
C PHE A 195 -7.39 0.04 26.55
N PHE A 196 -8.69 0.16 26.78
CA PHE A 196 -9.24 1.05 27.81
C PHE A 196 -9.18 0.36 29.17
N THR A 197 -8.77 1.11 30.18
CA THR A 197 -8.82 0.68 31.58
C THR A 197 -9.48 1.75 32.44
N CYS A 198 -10.21 1.34 33.48
CA CYS A 198 -10.82 2.28 34.40
C CYS A 198 -9.76 3.12 35.12
N SER A 199 -9.96 4.45 35.20
CA SER A 199 -9.08 5.35 35.95
C SER A 199 -8.99 5.04 37.45
N ARG A 200 -9.98 4.32 38.00
CA ARG A 200 -10.05 3.90 39.41
C ARG A 200 -9.26 2.64 39.75
N GLN A 201 -8.35 2.16 38.90
CA GLN A 201 -7.46 1.06 39.32
C GLN A 201 -6.67 1.45 40.59
N PRO A 202 -6.47 0.53 41.56
CA PRO A 202 -6.83 -0.90 41.54
C PRO A 202 -8.28 -1.20 41.96
N HIS A 203 -9.02 -0.21 42.47
CA HIS A 203 -10.38 -0.37 43.02
C HIS A 203 -11.44 -0.75 41.97
N CYS A 204 -11.20 -0.47 40.69
CA CYS A 204 -12.02 -0.96 39.58
C CYS A 204 -11.12 -1.57 38.49
N THR A 205 -11.19 -2.88 38.31
CA THR A 205 -10.37 -3.65 37.35
C THR A 205 -10.99 -3.77 35.96
N TYR A 206 -12.06 -3.02 35.68
CA TYR A 206 -12.73 -3.07 34.38
C TYR A 206 -11.78 -2.63 33.25
N THR A 207 -11.74 -3.44 32.19
CA THR A 207 -10.99 -3.17 30.96
C THR A 207 -11.87 -3.47 29.75
N GLU A 208 -11.63 -2.76 28.66
CA GLU A 208 -12.32 -2.95 27.39
C GLU A 208 -11.29 -2.86 26.27
N ASN A 209 -11.43 -3.67 25.22
CA ASN A 209 -10.52 -3.63 24.09
C ASN A 209 -10.69 -2.31 23.32
N TYR A 210 -9.58 -1.69 22.91
CA TYR A 210 -9.60 -0.45 22.14
C TYR A 210 -10.24 -0.66 20.75
N ASN A 211 -9.98 -1.83 20.16
CA ASN A 211 -10.68 -2.26 18.95
C ASN A 211 -12.06 -2.77 19.38
N VAL A 212 -13.06 -1.89 19.28
CA VAL A 212 -14.46 -2.27 19.49
C VAL A 212 -14.76 -3.42 18.53
N VAL A 213 -14.94 -4.62 19.08
CA VAL A 213 -15.80 -5.62 18.45
C VAL A 213 -17.16 -4.95 18.48
N PHE A 214 -17.56 -4.36 17.35
CA PHE A 214 -18.92 -3.89 17.19
C PHE A 214 -19.81 -5.13 17.40
N GLU A 215 -20.59 -5.11 18.47
CA GLU A 215 -21.81 -5.92 18.54
C GLU A 215 -22.52 -5.69 17.22
N GLU A 216 -22.74 -6.77 16.48
CA GLU A 216 -23.56 -6.71 15.28
C GLU A 216 -24.92 -6.21 15.76
N ASP A 217 -25.38 -5.08 15.23
CA ASP A 217 -26.77 -4.69 15.41
C ASP A 217 -27.60 -5.82 14.80
N GLU A 218 -28.04 -6.76 15.64
CA GLU A 218 -29.21 -7.58 15.38
C GLU A 218 -30.40 -6.62 15.33
N GLN A 219 -30.59 -6.00 14.19
CA GLN A 219 -31.83 -5.31 13.84
C GLN A 219 -32.45 -6.05 12.65
N SER A 220 -33.25 -7.04 13.04
CA SER A 220 -34.58 -7.40 12.52
C SER A 220 -34.82 -7.28 11.02
#